data_AF-Q4V5D9-F1
#
_entry.id   AF-Q4V5D9-F1
#
_cell.length_a   1.000
_cell.length_b   1.000
_cell.length_c   1.000
_cell.angle_alpha   90.00
_cell.angle_beta   90.00
_cell.angle_gamma   90.00
#
_symmetry.space_group_name_H-M   'P 1'
#
loop_
_entity.id
_entity.type
_entity.pdbx_description
1 polymer ?
#
loop_
_entity_poly.entity_id
_entity_poly.type
_entity_poly.pdbx_seq_one_letter_code
_entity_poly.pdbx_strand_id
1 'polypeptide(L)'
;EFDVDEGEVRRRRTKLVVKMSADPKLYEYVNCPNSSSHLVMLFKMPYHLPLCAKKFPSDELARCPYNRTHMYPIADIYEHIIKCPSYLREESHSDAKEDAKDCDAKESDAKDWDADPPVSTYDPNIHCEKNPIIRRLHGATRSSRRAFREKERKRLMDLNTFP
;
A
#
# COMPACT_ATOMS: atom_id res chain seq x y z
N GLU A 1 -45.81 -28.43 7.32
CA GLU A 1 -44.72 -28.52 6.33
C GLU A 1 -43.63 -27.52 6.67
N PHE A 2 -42.42 -27.74 6.14
CA PHE A 2 -41.16 -27.08 6.48
C PHE A 2 -40.75 -26.25 5.26
N ASP A 3 -40.92 -24.93 5.30
CA ASP A 3 -40.40 -24.05 4.24
C ASP A 3 -39.37 -23.09 4.83
N VAL A 4 -38.11 -23.47 4.64
CA VAL A 4 -36.92 -22.66 4.91
C VAL A 4 -36.63 -21.87 3.63
N ASP A 5 -37.02 -20.60 3.59
CA ASP A 5 -36.72 -19.72 2.47
C ASP A 5 -35.27 -19.20 2.59
N GLU A 6 -34.36 -19.89 1.89
CA GLU A 6 -32.95 -19.51 1.78
C GLU A 6 -32.79 -18.30 0.86
N GLY A 7 -32.90 -17.10 1.44
CA GLY A 7 -32.60 -15.84 0.77
C GLY A 7 -31.14 -15.74 0.33
N GLU A 8 -30.89 -16.01 -0.94
CA GLU A 8 -29.59 -15.95 -1.61
C GLU A 8 -29.01 -14.52 -1.58
N VAL A 9 -28.00 -14.30 -0.73
CA VAL A 9 -27.26 -13.02 -0.67
C VAL A 9 -26.37 -12.90 -1.91
N ARG A 10 -26.94 -12.39 -3.00
CA ARG A 10 -26.19 -11.98 -4.19
C ARG A 10 -25.24 -10.85 -3.81
N ARG A 11 -23.97 -11.20 -3.57
CA ARG A 11 -22.87 -10.23 -3.43
C ARG A 11 -22.74 -9.48 -4.75
N ARG A 12 -23.28 -8.26 -4.81
CA ARG A 12 -23.00 -7.33 -5.90
C ARG A 12 -21.51 -7.02 -5.87
N ARG A 13 -20.73 -7.72 -6.70
CA ARG A 13 -19.38 -7.27 -7.06
C ARG A 13 -19.57 -5.97 -7.84
N THR A 14 -19.40 -4.83 -7.17
CA THR A 14 -19.20 -3.58 -7.87
C THR A 14 -17.97 -3.76 -8.75
N LYS A 15 -18.15 -3.77 -10.08
CA LYS A 15 -17.05 -3.62 -11.03
C LYS A 15 -16.50 -2.22 -10.79
N LEU A 16 -15.52 -2.10 -9.91
CA LEU A 16 -14.59 -0.97 -9.97
C LEU A 16 -13.86 -1.09 -11.31
N VAL A 17 -14.41 -0.44 -12.32
CA VAL A 17 -13.71 -0.20 -13.58
C VAL A 17 -12.68 0.87 -13.26
N VAL A 18 -11.51 0.44 -12.79
CA VAL A 18 -10.34 1.30 -12.72
C VAL A 18 -10.06 1.73 -14.16
N LYS A 19 -10.24 3.01 -14.43
CA LYS A 19 -9.88 3.62 -15.72
C LYS A 19 -8.37 3.45 -15.88
N MET A 20 -7.96 2.45 -16.67
CA MET A 20 -6.57 2.16 -16.99
C MET A 20 -6.06 3.22 -17.96
N SER A 21 -5.62 4.37 -17.46
CA SER A 21 -4.60 5.16 -18.16
C SER A 21 -3.25 4.59 -17.75
N ALA A 22 -2.92 3.42 -18.28
CA ALA A 22 -1.65 2.76 -18.00
C ALA A 22 -1.11 2.24 -19.33
N ASP A 23 0.16 2.52 -19.58
CA ASP A 23 0.84 2.22 -20.83
C ASP A 23 0.54 0.76 -21.25
N PRO A 24 0.03 0.52 -22.47
CA PRO A 24 -0.42 -0.81 -22.89
C PRO A 24 0.64 -1.92 -22.72
N LYS A 25 1.92 -1.54 -22.77
CA LYS A 25 3.08 -2.42 -22.60
C LYS A 25 3.22 -3.00 -21.19
N LEU A 26 2.66 -2.37 -20.16
CA LEU A 26 2.80 -2.83 -18.77
C LEU A 26 1.93 -4.06 -18.45
N TYR A 27 0.89 -4.31 -19.25
CA TYR A 27 0.00 -5.47 -19.13
C TYR A 27 0.39 -6.63 -20.06
N GLU A 28 1.48 -6.49 -20.80
CA GLU A 28 2.02 -7.57 -21.62
C GLU A 28 2.61 -8.68 -20.73
N TYR A 29 2.37 -9.93 -21.12
CA TYR A 29 2.91 -11.10 -20.43
C TYR A 29 4.27 -11.47 -21.03
N VAL A 30 5.26 -11.60 -20.17
CA VAL A 30 6.63 -12.00 -20.54
C VAL A 30 7.02 -13.25 -19.75
N ASN A 31 7.84 -14.10 -20.35
CA ASN A 31 8.38 -15.28 -19.67
C ASN A 31 9.37 -14.86 -18.58
N CYS A 32 9.32 -15.54 -17.43
CA CYS A 32 10.26 -15.32 -16.35
C CYS A 32 11.66 -15.83 -16.72
N PRO A 33 12.73 -15.05 -16.48
CA PRO A 33 14.10 -15.49 -16.73
C PRO A 33 14.53 -16.71 -15.92
N ASN A 34 14.02 -16.86 -14.69
CA ASN A 34 14.39 -17.97 -13.80
C ASN A 34 13.71 -19.30 -14.18
N SER A 35 12.59 -19.24 -14.90
CA SER A 35 11.86 -20.43 -15.32
C SER A 35 10.98 -20.10 -16.52
N SER A 36 11.20 -20.80 -17.62
CA SER A 36 10.41 -20.68 -18.86
C SER A 36 8.93 -21.06 -18.68
N SER A 37 8.56 -21.71 -17.57
CA SER A 37 7.18 -22.09 -17.26
C SER A 37 6.32 -20.96 -16.70
N HIS A 38 6.92 -19.85 -16.25
CA HIS A 38 6.17 -18.75 -15.65
C HIS A 38 5.93 -17.62 -16.66
N LEU A 39 4.65 -17.38 -16.98
CA LEU A 39 4.19 -16.20 -17.71
C LEU A 39 3.73 -15.13 -16.72
N VAL A 40 4.35 -13.95 -16.76
CA VAL A 40 4.14 -12.89 -15.79
C VAL A 40 3.95 -11.56 -16.49
N MET A 41 2.96 -10.77 -16.06
CA MET A 41 2.78 -9.40 -16.55
C MET A 41 4.01 -8.54 -16.21
N LEU A 42 4.46 -7.72 -17.15
CA LEU A 42 5.64 -6.87 -16.99
C LEU A 42 5.58 -6.02 -15.71
N PHE A 43 4.42 -5.44 -15.41
CA PHE A 43 4.19 -4.68 -14.17
C PHE A 43 4.38 -5.49 -12.88
N LYS A 44 4.16 -6.81 -12.92
CA LYS A 44 4.29 -7.70 -11.75
C LYS A 44 5.68 -8.32 -11.62
N MET A 45 6.55 -8.16 -12.61
CA MET A 45 7.93 -8.68 -12.59
C MET A 45 8.75 -8.27 -11.36
N PRO A 46 8.73 -7.01 -10.89
CA PRO A 46 9.49 -6.60 -9.70
C PRO A 46 9.10 -7.37 -8.44
N TYR A 47 7.83 -7.77 -8.34
CA TYR A 47 7.30 -8.53 -7.21
C TYR A 47 7.49 -10.05 -7.39
N HIS A 48 7.44 -10.52 -8.63
CA HIS A 48 7.57 -11.94 -8.96
C HIS A 48 9.00 -12.45 -8.78
N LEU A 49 10.01 -11.78 -9.35
CA LEU A 49 11.40 -12.22 -9.36
C LEU A 49 11.98 -12.60 -7.98
N PRO A 50 11.82 -11.80 -6.90
CA PRO A 50 12.34 -12.16 -5.57
C PRO A 50 11.67 -13.41 -4.98
N LEU A 51 10.38 -13.61 -5.23
CA LEU A 51 9.65 -14.79 -4.77
C LEU A 51 9.97 -16.02 -5.62
N CYS A 52 10.15 -15.83 -6.94
CA CYS A 52 10.49 -16.90 -7.87
C CYS A 52 11.88 -17.45 -7.59
N ALA A 53 12.88 -16.60 -7.37
CA ALA A 53 14.25 -17.06 -7.10
C ALA A 53 14.39 -17.88 -5.81
N LYS A 54 13.51 -17.68 -4.83
CA LYS A 54 13.50 -18.52 -3.62
C LYS A 54 13.04 -19.95 -3.91
N LYS A 55 12.18 -20.14 -4.91
CA LYS A 55 11.63 -21.44 -5.30
C LYS A 55 12.43 -22.10 -6.42
N PHE A 56 12.91 -21.30 -7.37
CA PHE A 56 13.69 -21.69 -8.53
C PHE A 56 14.95 -20.82 -8.56
N PRO A 57 15.98 -21.18 -7.77
CA PRO A 57 17.26 -20.50 -7.83
C PRO A 57 17.87 -20.75 -9.21
N SER A 58 18.35 -19.69 -9.84
CA SER A 58 19.17 -19.77 -11.04
C SER A 58 20.59 -19.47 -10.61
N ASP A 59 21.51 -20.40 -10.85
CA ASP A 59 22.92 -20.27 -10.44
C ASP A 59 23.73 -19.37 -11.38
N GLU A 60 23.15 -18.97 -12.51
CA GLU A 60 23.84 -18.16 -13.53
C GLU A 60 23.48 -16.67 -13.44
N LEU A 61 22.34 -16.33 -12.81
CA LEU A 61 21.78 -14.98 -12.82
C LEU A 61 21.74 -14.37 -11.42
N ALA A 62 22.41 -13.23 -11.26
CA ALA A 62 22.33 -12.38 -10.08
C ALA A 62 21.35 -11.21 -10.27
N ARG A 63 20.84 -10.71 -9.14
CA ARG A 63 19.98 -9.52 -9.09
C ARG A 63 20.78 -8.29 -8.70
N CYS A 64 20.43 -7.16 -9.29
CA CYS A 64 20.95 -5.86 -8.85
C CYS A 64 20.45 -5.52 -7.42
N PRO A 65 21.31 -4.98 -6.54
CA PRO A 65 20.89 -4.48 -5.22
C PRO A 65 19.92 -3.30 -5.30
N TYR A 66 20.05 -2.45 -6.31
CA TYR A 66 19.30 -1.18 -6.43
C TYR A 66 17.98 -1.32 -7.21
N ASN A 67 17.88 -2.28 -8.13
CA ASN A 67 16.66 -2.52 -8.90
C ASN A 67 16.30 -4.01 -8.98
N ARG A 68 15.09 -4.33 -8.52
CA ARG A 68 14.58 -5.71 -8.42
C ARG A 68 14.24 -6.34 -9.79
N THR A 69 14.13 -5.55 -10.86
CA THR A 69 13.89 -6.06 -12.21
C THR A 69 15.18 -6.37 -12.97
N HIS A 70 16.31 -5.83 -12.52
CA HIS A 70 17.60 -6.02 -13.18
C HIS A 70 18.17 -7.39 -12.84
N MET A 71 18.27 -8.25 -13.86
CA MET A 71 18.88 -9.57 -13.81
C MET A 71 20.07 -9.59 -14.77
N TYR A 72 21.23 -10.00 -14.30
CA TYR A 72 22.46 -10.09 -15.10
C TYR A 72 23.21 -11.38 -14.76
N PRO A 73 24.05 -11.90 -15.67
CA PRO A 73 24.98 -12.97 -15.35
C PRO A 73 25.85 -12.60 -14.13
N ILE A 74 26.22 -13.58 -13.31
CA ILE A 74 27.05 -13.34 -12.11
C ILE A 74 28.39 -12.67 -12.49
N ALA A 75 28.95 -12.97 -13.65
CA ALA A 75 30.19 -12.36 -14.13
C ALA A 75 30.06 -10.83 -14.32
N ASP A 76 28.92 -10.38 -14.82
CA ASP A 76 28.73 -8.98 -15.28
C ASP A 76 28.05 -8.11 -14.22
N ILE A 77 27.61 -8.69 -13.10
CA ILE A 77 26.84 -7.96 -12.07
C ILE A 77 27.64 -6.80 -11.47
N TYR A 78 28.96 -6.94 -11.35
CA TYR A 78 29.83 -5.88 -10.83
C TYR A 78 29.92 -4.69 -11.78
N GLU A 79 30.08 -4.95 -13.09
CA GLU A 79 30.06 -3.88 -14.10
C GLU A 79 28.69 -3.21 -14.19
N HIS A 80 27.62 -3.99 -14.04
CA HIS A 80 26.26 -3.47 -13.99
C HIS A 80 26.07 -2.49 -12.82
N ILE A 81 26.52 -2.83 -11.61
CA ILE A 81 26.35 -2.00 -10.42
C ILE A 81 26.97 -0.61 -10.63
N ILE A 82 28.19 -0.54 -11.18
CA ILE A 82 28.90 0.72 -11.45
C ILE A 82 28.14 1.61 -12.45
N LYS A 83 27.51 0.99 -13.46
CA LYS A 83 26.79 1.71 -14.53
C LYS A 83 25.28 1.77 -14.30
N CYS A 84 24.79 1.37 -13.13
CA CYS A 84 23.37 1.18 -12.92
C CYS A 84 22.65 2.55 -12.87
N PRO A 85 21.63 2.79 -13.71
CA PRO A 85 20.91 4.06 -13.70
C PRO A 85 20.16 4.30 -12.37
N SER A 86 19.79 3.23 -11.67
CA SER A 86 19.17 3.32 -10.35
C SER A 86 20.15 3.74 -9.26
N TYR A 87 21.43 3.36 -9.38
CA TYR A 87 22.49 3.76 -8.46
C TYR A 87 22.84 5.26 -8.63
N LEU A 88 23.05 5.70 -9.87
CA LEU A 88 23.40 7.10 -10.18
C LEU A 88 22.32 8.11 -9.76
N ARG A 89 21.06 7.69 -9.67
CA ARG A 89 19.96 8.53 -9.17
C ARG A 89 20.04 8.75 -7.65
N GLU A 90 20.57 7.79 -6.88
CA GLU A 90 20.69 7.93 -5.43
C GLU A 90 21.80 8.92 -5.04
N GLU A 91 22.94 8.89 -5.74
CA GLU A 91 24.06 9.82 -5.49
C GLU A 91 23.70 11.29 -5.76
N SER A 92 22.80 11.56 -6.71
CA SER A 92 22.36 12.95 -7.00
C SER A 92 21.54 13.61 -5.88
N HIS A 93 21.13 12.85 -4.86
CA HIS A 93 20.34 13.35 -3.73
C HIS A 93 21.10 13.41 -2.40
N SER A 94 22.39 13.03 -2.38
CA SER A 94 23.25 13.17 -1.20
C SER A 94 24.31 14.24 -1.43
N ASP A 95 24.42 15.13 -0.44
CA ASP A 95 25.56 16.02 -0.16
C ASP A 95 25.51 17.44 -0.73
N ALA A 96 24.46 18.17 -0.33
CA ALA A 96 24.63 19.54 0.12
C ALA A 96 24.25 19.62 1.61
N LYS A 97 25.12 19.10 2.49
CA LYS A 97 25.17 19.62 3.86
C LYS A 97 25.89 20.95 3.79
N GLU A 98 25.13 22.00 3.50
CA GLU A 98 25.64 23.36 3.61
C GLU A 98 25.90 23.63 5.09
N ASP A 99 27.16 23.95 5.41
CA ASP A 99 27.59 24.34 6.74
C ASP A 99 26.70 25.49 7.25
N ALA A 100 26.16 25.32 8.45
CA ALA A 100 25.28 26.28 9.10
C ALA A 100 25.93 27.66 9.14
N LYS A 101 25.48 28.54 8.25
CA LYS A 101 25.83 29.96 8.26
C LYS A 101 25.00 30.62 9.35
N ASP A 102 25.66 30.92 10.47
CA ASP A 102 25.12 31.68 11.57
C ASP A 102 24.55 33.00 11.04
N CYS A 103 23.23 33.17 11.15
CA CYS A 103 22.53 34.38 10.74
C CYS A 103 21.95 35.05 11.99
N ASP A 104 22.43 36.27 12.25
CA ASP A 104 21.90 37.17 13.27
C ASP A 104 20.37 37.22 13.20
N ALA A 105 19.74 36.58 14.18
CA ALA A 105 18.29 36.52 14.30
C ALA A 105 17.77 37.91 14.71
N LYS A 106 17.31 38.69 13.72
CA LYS A 106 16.16 39.54 13.98
C LYS A 106 15.04 38.61 14.40
N GLU A 107 14.55 38.78 15.62
CA GLU A 107 13.34 38.17 16.15
C GLU A 107 12.22 38.44 15.15
N SER A 108 11.99 37.50 14.26
CA SER A 108 10.74 37.40 13.55
C SER A 108 9.73 36.98 14.59
N ASP A 109 8.52 37.55 14.52
CA ASP A 109 7.31 36.92 15.08
C ASP A 109 7.06 35.60 14.32
N ALA A 110 8.02 34.68 14.38
CA ALA A 110 7.92 33.31 13.97
C ALA A 110 6.89 32.71 14.91
N LYS A 111 5.63 32.73 14.46
CA LYS A 111 4.57 31.88 14.99
C LYS A 111 5.18 30.49 15.09
N ASP A 112 5.50 30.15 16.32
CA ASP A 112 6.11 28.91 16.71
C ASP A 112 5.23 27.79 16.13
N TRP A 113 5.74 27.11 15.12
CA TRP A 113 5.04 26.01 14.48
C TRP A 113 4.89 24.83 15.46
N ASP A 114 5.63 24.85 16.58
CA ASP A 114 5.55 23.87 17.67
C ASP A 114 4.68 24.36 18.86
N ALA A 115 4.18 25.61 18.85
CA ALA A 115 3.22 26.09 19.84
C ALA A 115 1.81 25.62 19.49
N ASP A 116 1.62 24.30 19.42
CA ASP A 116 0.28 23.73 19.31
C ASP A 116 -0.53 24.09 20.56
N PRO A 117 -1.74 24.67 20.41
CA PRO A 117 -2.60 24.91 21.55
C PRO A 117 -2.89 23.57 22.24
N PRO A 118 -3.12 23.55 23.56
CA PRO A 118 -3.46 22.31 24.26
C PRO A 118 -4.82 21.80 23.76
N VAL A 119 -4.81 20.87 22.80
CA VAL A 119 -5.99 20.17 22.29
C VAL A 119 -6.09 18.80 22.98
N SER A 120 -7.31 18.39 23.35
CA SER A 120 -7.54 17.05 23.87
C SER A 120 -7.14 16.00 22.83
N THR A 121 -6.52 14.90 23.26
CA THR A 121 -6.19 13.77 22.39
C THR A 121 -7.42 13.31 21.62
N TYR A 122 -7.30 13.24 20.30
CA TYR A 122 -8.36 12.76 19.44
C TYR A 122 -8.61 11.26 19.67
N ASP A 123 -9.82 10.92 20.12
CA ASP A 123 -10.27 9.54 20.26
C ASP A 123 -11.10 9.10 19.05
N PRO A 124 -10.58 8.21 18.19
CA PRO A 124 -11.28 7.80 16.98
C PRO A 124 -12.59 7.07 17.29
N ASN A 125 -12.68 6.37 18.43
CA ASN A 125 -13.91 5.69 18.83
C ASN A 125 -15.06 6.67 19.10
N ILE A 126 -14.78 7.78 19.80
CA ILE A 126 -15.78 8.82 20.09
C ILE A 126 -16.23 9.47 18.79
N HIS A 127 -15.30 9.75 17.89
CA HIS A 127 -15.62 10.29 16.57
C HIS A 127 -16.49 9.31 15.75
N CYS A 128 -16.16 8.02 15.76
CA CYS A 128 -16.93 7.00 15.06
C CYS A 128 -18.33 6.79 15.65
N GLU A 129 -18.54 7.07 16.94
CA GLU A 129 -19.83 6.96 17.61
C GLU A 129 -20.77 8.12 17.30
N LYS A 130 -20.22 9.32 17.13
CA LYS A 130 -20.98 10.54 16.81
C LYS A 130 -21.34 10.66 15.32
N ASN A 131 -20.56 10.05 14.44
CA ASN A 131 -20.74 10.14 12.99
C ASN A 131 -21.37 8.86 12.40
N PRO A 132 -22.00 8.94 11.20
CA PRO A 132 -22.61 7.80 10.51
C PRO A 132 -21.56 6.87 9.86
N ILE A 133 -20.62 6.38 10.66
CA ILE A 133 -19.53 5.49 10.24
C ILE A 133 -19.91 4.05 10.60
N ILE A 134 -19.85 3.14 9.61
CA ILE A 134 -20.18 1.72 9.82
C ILE A 134 -19.00 1.00 10.51
N ARG A 135 -19.19 0.54 11.74
CA ARG A 135 -18.19 -0.19 12.52
C ARG A 135 -18.38 -1.72 12.43
N ARG A 136 -17.34 -2.48 12.77
CA ARG A 136 -17.39 -3.95 12.86
C ARG A 136 -16.68 -4.45 14.12
N LEU A 137 -17.28 -5.44 14.79
CA LEU A 137 -16.66 -6.13 15.91
C LEU A 137 -15.86 -7.34 15.42
N HIS A 138 -14.53 -7.25 15.53
CA HIS A 138 -13.58 -8.31 15.15
C HIS A 138 -13.42 -9.35 16.27
N GLY A 139 -13.10 -10.60 15.92
CA GLY A 139 -12.75 -11.67 16.88
C GLY A 139 -13.89 -12.19 17.77
N ALA A 140 -15.03 -11.51 17.84
CA ALA A 140 -16.13 -11.90 18.72
C ALA A 140 -16.98 -13.06 18.18
N THR A 141 -17.74 -13.74 19.05
CA THR A 141 -18.65 -14.83 18.68
C THR A 141 -19.77 -14.38 17.75
N ARG A 142 -20.45 -15.33 17.08
CA ARG A 142 -21.55 -15.03 16.14
C ARG A 142 -22.68 -14.23 16.80
N SER A 143 -23.07 -14.57 18.02
CA SER A 143 -24.11 -13.87 18.79
C SER A 143 -23.72 -12.44 19.12
N SER A 144 -22.50 -12.24 19.62
CA SER A 144 -21.95 -10.91 19.94
C SER A 144 -21.89 -10.01 18.70
N ARG A 145 -21.43 -10.53 17.55
CA ARG A 145 -21.45 -9.78 16.28
C ARG A 145 -22.87 -9.46 15.80
N ARG A 146 -23.86 -10.32 16.04
CA ARG A 146 -25.27 -10.05 15.68
C ARG A 146 -25.83 -8.92 16.55
N ALA A 147 -25.62 -8.99 17.87
CA ALA A 147 -26.02 -7.94 18.79
C ALA A 147 -25.37 -6.59 18.47
N PHE A 148 -24.06 -6.60 18.13
CA PHE A 148 -23.35 -5.40 17.72
C PHE A 148 -23.96 -4.76 16.46
N ARG A 149 -24.28 -5.56 15.43
CA ARG A 149 -24.93 -5.04 14.22
C ARG A 149 -26.31 -4.46 14.48
N GLU A 150 -27.07 -5.02 15.43
CA GLU A 150 -28.38 -4.48 15.80
C GLU A 150 -28.26 -3.16 16.55
N LYS A 151 -27.32 -3.04 17.49
CA LYS A 151 -27.01 -1.80 18.19
C LYS A 151 -26.55 -0.71 17.22
N GLU A 152 -25.63 -1.04 16.31
CA GLU A 152 -25.17 -0.10 15.27
C GLU A 152 -26.31 0.32 14.35
N ARG A 153 -27.24 -0.58 14.00
CA ARG A 153 -28.43 -0.21 13.21
C ARG A 153 -29.28 0.82 13.93
N LYS A 154 -29.55 0.63 15.22
CA LYS A 154 -30.31 1.58 16.05
C LYS A 154 -29.57 2.91 16.15
N ARG A 155 -28.27 2.90 16.47
CA ARG A 155 -27.41 4.10 16.51
C ARG A 155 -27.48 4.90 15.21
N LEU A 156 -27.39 4.23 14.05
CA LEU A 156 -27.44 4.90 12.75
C LEU A 156 -28.84 5.42 12.39
N MET A 157 -29.91 4.75 12.85
CA MET A 157 -31.28 5.26 12.75
C MET A 157 -31.47 6.51 13.61
N ASP A 158 -30.95 6.49 14.84
CA ASP A 158 -31.06 7.60 15.80
C ASP A 158 -30.27 8.84 15.35
N LEU A 159 -29.11 8.64 14.70
CA LEU A 159 -28.31 9.72 14.08
C LEU A 159 -28.95 10.28 12.79
N ASN A 160 -30.11 9.73 12.38
CA ASN A 160 -30.98 10.11 11.27
C ASN A 160 -30.29 10.91 10.15
N THR A 161 -29.37 10.26 9.43
CA THR A 161 -28.72 10.85 8.25
C THR A 161 -28.73 9.83 7.12
N PHE A 162 -29.91 9.69 6.51
CA PHE A 162 -30.04 9.31 5.10
C PHE A 162 -31.06 10.28 4.50
N PRO A 163 -30.67 11.17 3.55
CA PRO A 163 -31.64 11.86 2.71
C PRO A 163 -32.45 10.85 1.87
#